data_AF-A0A2P4PAC5-F1
#
_entry.id   AF-A0A2P4PAC5-F1
#
_cell.length_a   1.000
_cell.length_b   1.000
_cell.length_c   1.000
_cell.angle_alpha   90.00
_cell.angle_beta   90.00
_cell.angle_gamma   90.00
#
_symmetry.space_group_name_H-M   'P 1'
#
loop_
_entity.id
_entity.type
_entity.pdbx_description
1 polymer ?
#
loop_
_entity_poly.entity_id
_entity_poly.type
_entity_poly.pdbx_seq_one_letter_code
_entity_poly.pdbx_strand_id
1 'polypeptide(L)'
;MFTANGVAMHPGNDGRFSVVRFTAPKDGNYVLDTTFTHIHSCALHSGVYIVYNNLTLWEIGLAGPGDSKSFKTTDSITVRANEPIDFIVGVGLDNSFACDMTLARVDIHLLENQIELLDQSDLYWPVLLIIAEVK
;
A
#
# COMPACT_ATOMS: atom_id res chain seq x y z
N MET A 1 16.90 12.78 0.32
CA MET A 1 15.93 13.59 1.08
C MET A 1 14.79 12.66 1.46
N PHE A 2 14.40 12.61 2.74
CA PHE A 2 13.24 11.81 3.15
C PHE A 2 11.97 12.60 2.86
N THR A 3 11.11 12.05 2.01
CA THR A 3 9.78 12.62 1.76
C THR A 3 8.85 12.21 2.91
N ALA A 4 7.91 13.07 3.28
CA ALA A 4 6.89 12.74 4.27
C ALA A 4 6.10 11.48 3.85
N ASN A 5 5.54 10.78 4.83
CA ASN A 5 4.75 9.56 4.66
C ASN A 5 5.53 8.38 4.02
N GLY A 6 6.85 8.33 4.22
CA GLY A 6 7.71 7.24 3.75
C GLY A 6 8.44 6.52 4.87
N VAL A 7 8.75 5.25 4.65
CA VAL A 7 9.61 4.43 5.51
C VAL A 7 10.90 4.12 4.76
N ALA A 8 12.05 4.44 5.37
CA ALA A 8 13.35 4.08 4.84
C ALA A 8 13.67 2.63 5.20
N MET A 9 14.02 1.84 4.21
CA MET A 9 14.22 0.41 4.31
C MET A 9 15.60 0.06 3.75
N HIS A 10 16.28 -0.87 4.40
CA HIS A 10 17.59 -1.35 3.96
C HIS A 10 17.64 -2.86 4.17
N PRO A 11 17.97 -3.67 3.16
CA PRO A 11 18.10 -5.12 3.35
C PRO A 11 19.22 -5.45 4.34
N GLY A 12 19.13 -6.61 4.97
CA GLY A 12 20.16 -7.11 5.86
C GLY A 12 21.49 -7.33 5.12
N ASN A 13 22.60 -7.17 5.82
CA ASN A 13 23.94 -7.46 5.27
C ASN A 13 24.17 -8.95 4.93
N ASP A 14 23.28 -9.81 5.40
CA ASP A 14 23.20 -11.24 5.14
C ASP A 14 22.16 -11.59 4.06
N GLY A 15 21.64 -10.60 3.33
CA GLY A 15 20.67 -10.79 2.25
C GLY A 15 19.21 -10.92 2.72
N ARG A 16 18.94 -10.85 4.03
CA ARG A 16 17.56 -10.87 4.53
C ARG A 16 16.79 -9.65 4.04
N PHE A 17 15.52 -9.86 3.71
CA PHE A 17 14.64 -8.77 3.32
C PHE A 17 14.33 -7.82 4.48
N SER A 18 14.22 -6.53 4.16
CA SER A 18 13.52 -5.56 5.01
C SER A 18 12.04 -5.60 4.66
N VAL A 19 11.17 -5.70 5.67
CA VAL A 19 9.71 -5.86 5.48
C VAL A 19 8.97 -4.81 6.30
N VAL A 20 8.10 -4.05 5.63
CA VAL A 20 7.09 -3.20 6.27
C VAL A 20 5.73 -3.82 5.98
N ARG A 21 4.96 -4.08 7.04
CA ARG A 21 3.67 -4.78 6.96
C ARG A 21 2.51 -3.85 7.25
N PHE A 22 1.55 -3.80 6.34
CA PHE A 22 0.19 -3.37 6.63
C PHE A 22 -0.65 -4.60 6.99
N THR A 23 -1.42 -4.52 8.07
CA THR A 23 -2.39 -5.56 8.46
C THR A 23 -3.77 -4.95 8.38
N ALA A 24 -4.65 -5.52 7.56
CA ALA A 24 -5.97 -4.95 7.32
C ALA A 24 -6.79 -4.93 8.63
N PRO A 25 -7.30 -3.76 9.07
CA PRO A 25 -8.06 -3.67 10.31
C PRO A 25 -9.47 -4.27 10.22
N LYS A 26 -10.05 -4.36 9.01
CA LYS A 26 -11.35 -4.97 8.74
C LYS A 26 -11.40 -5.51 7.31
N ASP A 27 -12.44 -6.28 7.00
CA ASP A 27 -12.69 -6.74 5.64
C ASP A 27 -12.98 -5.55 4.72
N GLY A 28 -12.47 -5.60 3.49
CA GLY A 28 -12.87 -4.64 2.47
C GLY A 28 -12.00 -4.58 1.22
N ASN A 29 -12.32 -3.63 0.36
CA ASN A 29 -11.59 -3.35 -0.86
C ASN A 29 -10.60 -2.21 -0.63
N TYR A 30 -9.31 -2.48 -0.79
CA TYR A 30 -8.24 -1.53 -0.55
C TYR A 30 -7.61 -1.06 -1.86
N VAL A 31 -7.34 0.24 -1.96
CA VAL A 31 -6.55 0.85 -3.03
C VAL A 31 -5.14 1.07 -2.50
N LEU A 32 -4.15 0.60 -3.27
CA LEU A 32 -2.74 0.79 -2.98
C LEU A 32 -2.17 1.82 -3.94
N ASP A 33 -1.40 2.79 -3.42
CA ASP A 33 -0.56 3.69 -4.20
C ASP A 33 0.83 3.71 -3.54
N THR A 34 1.80 3.07 -4.19
CA THR A 34 3.11 2.79 -3.60
C THR A 34 4.21 3.25 -4.54
N THR A 35 5.26 3.83 -3.97
CA THR A 35 6.48 4.19 -4.70
C THR A 35 7.70 3.77 -3.89
N PHE A 36 8.63 3.06 -4.53
CA PHE A 36 9.95 2.78 -3.99
C PHE A 36 10.98 3.64 -4.69
N THR A 37 11.94 4.18 -3.94
CA THR A 37 12.98 5.05 -4.49
C THR A 37 14.31 4.81 -3.80
N HIS A 38 15.39 4.65 -4.57
CA HIS A 38 16.75 4.69 -4.02
C HIS A 38 17.06 6.07 -3.46
N ILE A 39 17.46 6.15 -2.19
CA ILE A 39 17.77 7.43 -1.52
C ILE A 39 19.25 7.59 -1.16
N HIS A 40 20.08 6.58 -1.45
CA HIS A 40 21.52 6.67 -1.38
C HIS A 40 22.16 6.93 -2.76
N SER A 41 23.20 7.77 -2.78
CA SER A 41 23.86 8.22 -4.01
C SER A 41 24.75 7.16 -4.69
N CYS A 42 25.02 6.05 -4.01
CA CYS A 42 25.82 4.92 -4.50
C CYS A 42 24.99 3.66 -4.76
N ALA A 43 23.66 3.74 -4.68
CA ALA A 43 22.78 2.59 -4.93
C ALA A 43 22.94 2.07 -6.36
N LEU A 44 23.06 0.75 -6.52
CA LEU A 44 23.15 0.10 -7.83
C LEU A 44 21.90 -0.73 -8.12
N HIS A 45 21.56 -1.65 -7.22
CA HIS A 45 20.42 -2.54 -7.40
C HIS A 45 19.67 -2.75 -6.09
N SER A 46 18.34 -2.81 -6.17
CA SER A 46 17.52 -3.36 -5.08
C SER A 46 16.31 -4.04 -5.69
N GLY A 47 15.84 -5.11 -5.06
CA GLY A 47 14.60 -5.77 -5.41
C GLY A 47 13.48 -5.23 -4.53
N VAL A 48 12.36 -4.82 -5.10
CA VAL A 48 11.19 -4.37 -4.34
C VAL A 48 9.98 -5.22 -4.68
N TYR A 49 9.19 -5.56 -3.65
CA TYR A 49 8.07 -6.48 -3.78
C TYR A 49 6.88 -5.96 -2.98
N ILE A 50 5.69 -6.20 -3.51
CA ILE A 50 4.42 -6.07 -2.80
C ILE A 50 3.78 -7.46 -2.77
N VAL A 51 3.61 -8.01 -1.57
CA VAL A 51 3.11 -9.37 -1.36
C VAL A 51 1.85 -9.33 -0.51
N TYR A 52 0.78 -9.94 -0.98
CA TYR A 52 -0.46 -10.09 -0.23
C TYR A 52 -0.70 -11.56 0.06
N ASN A 53 -0.78 -11.93 1.35
CA ASN A 53 -1.02 -13.31 1.79
C ASN A 53 -0.15 -14.37 1.04
N ASN A 54 1.16 -14.11 0.95
CA ASN A 54 2.17 -14.91 0.22
C ASN A 54 2.05 -14.94 -1.32
N LEU A 55 1.14 -14.16 -1.92
CA LEU A 55 1.06 -13.94 -3.36
C LEU A 55 1.77 -12.64 -3.73
N THR A 56 2.73 -12.69 -4.64
CA THR A 56 3.37 -11.49 -5.21
C THR A 56 2.35 -10.73 -6.07
N LEU A 57 1.95 -9.56 -5.61
CA LEU A 57 1.12 -8.62 -6.38
C LEU A 57 1.96 -7.85 -7.39
N TRP A 58 3.18 -7.49 -6.99
CA TRP A 58 4.11 -6.72 -7.81
C TRP A 58 5.55 -6.97 -7.39
N GLU A 59 6.45 -7.04 -8.36
CA GLU A 59 7.88 -7.21 -8.17
C GLU A 59 8.61 -6.42 -9.26
N ILE A 60 9.62 -5.64 -8.87
CA ILE A 60 10.49 -4.94 -9.80
C ILE A 60 11.86 -4.68 -9.19
N GLY A 61 12.87 -4.52 -10.04
CA GLY A 61 14.17 -4.01 -9.64
C GLY A 61 14.25 -2.48 -9.74
N LEU A 62 14.97 -1.86 -8.80
CA LEU A 62 15.49 -0.50 -8.93
C LEU A 62 16.92 -0.57 -9.48
N ALA A 63 17.30 0.38 -10.35
CA ALA A 63 18.60 0.41 -11.00
C ALA A 63 19.23 1.82 -10.95
N GLY A 64 20.17 2.00 -10.02
CA GLY A 64 20.98 3.21 -9.89
C GLY A 64 20.41 4.27 -8.94
N PRO A 65 21.20 5.31 -8.62
CA PRO A 65 20.82 6.32 -7.64
C PRO A 65 19.58 7.11 -8.05
N GLY A 66 18.63 7.25 -7.14
CA GLY A 66 17.39 7.99 -7.40
C GLY A 66 16.38 7.28 -8.31
N ASP A 67 16.66 6.06 -8.78
CA ASP A 67 15.65 5.30 -9.53
C ASP A 67 14.41 5.08 -8.66
N SER A 68 13.26 5.21 -9.31
CA SER A 68 11.96 5.21 -8.66
C SER A 68 10.97 4.42 -9.49
N LYS A 69 10.20 3.57 -8.83
CA LYS A 69 9.17 2.73 -9.45
C LYS A 69 7.93 2.75 -8.59
N SER A 70 6.78 2.89 -9.25
CA SER A 70 5.49 3.02 -8.59
C SER A 70 4.56 1.88 -9.01
N PHE A 71 3.73 1.47 -8.07
CA PHE A 71 2.64 0.53 -8.26
C PHE A 71 1.34 1.16 -7.76
N LYS A 72 0.29 1.02 -8.55
CA LYS A 72 -1.06 1.42 -8.17
C LYS A 72 -2.03 0.32 -8.58
N THR A 73 -2.96 -0.02 -7.70
CA THR A 73 -4.06 -0.93 -8.06
C THR A 73 -4.91 -0.32 -9.17
N THR A 74 -5.26 -1.10 -10.19
CA THR A 74 -6.15 -0.62 -11.27
C THR A 74 -7.53 -0.25 -10.73
N ASP A 75 -8.10 -1.12 -9.90
CA ASP A 75 -9.36 -0.87 -9.19
C ASP A 75 -9.12 -0.91 -7.67
N SER A 76 -9.13 -2.11 -7.09
CA SER A 76 -8.83 -2.36 -5.67
C SER A 76 -8.45 -3.83 -5.47
N ILE A 77 -7.96 -4.16 -4.28
CA ILE A 77 -7.75 -5.54 -3.84
C ILE A 77 -8.68 -5.86 -2.68
N THR A 78 -9.36 -7.00 -2.72
CA THR A 78 -10.18 -7.48 -1.60
C THR A 78 -9.29 -8.16 -0.57
N VAL A 79 -9.31 -7.64 0.66
CA VAL A 79 -8.45 -8.09 1.77
C VAL A 79 -9.32 -8.34 3.00
N ARG A 80 -9.09 -9.44 3.70
CA ARG A 80 -9.80 -9.75 4.95
C ARG A 80 -9.10 -9.13 6.15
N ALA A 81 -9.87 -8.90 7.20
CA ALA A 81 -9.36 -8.47 8.49
C ALA A 81 -8.23 -9.38 8.96
N ASN A 82 -7.15 -8.76 9.44
CA ASN A 82 -5.92 -9.38 9.90
C ASN A 82 -5.04 -10.03 8.82
N GLU A 83 -5.41 -9.98 7.54
CA GLU A 83 -4.52 -10.41 6.47
C GLU A 83 -3.44 -9.35 6.16
N PRO A 84 -2.19 -9.77 5.87
CA PRO A 84 -1.09 -8.86 5.65
C PRO A 84 -0.89 -8.50 4.18
N ILE A 85 -0.50 -7.24 3.96
CA ILE A 85 0.18 -6.78 2.75
C ILE A 85 1.58 -6.34 3.16
N ASP A 86 2.59 -6.99 2.58
CA ASP A 86 3.99 -6.74 2.85
C ASP A 86 4.63 -5.94 1.72
N PHE A 87 5.29 -4.86 2.10
CA PHE A 87 6.16 -4.06 1.26
C PHE A 87 7.60 -4.45 1.61
N ILE A 88 8.34 -4.95 0.62
CA ILE A 88 9.59 -5.66 0.85
C ILE A 88 10.69 -5.02 0.03
N VAL A 89 11.88 -4.87 0.64
CA VAL A 89 13.12 -4.47 -0.03
C VAL A 89 14.19 -5.55 0.19
N GLY A 90 14.83 -5.97 -0.89
CA GLY A 90 15.95 -6.92 -0.92
C GLY A 90 17.14 -6.40 -1.72
N VAL A 91 18.24 -7.15 -1.69
CA VAL A 91 19.54 -6.83 -2.32
C VAL A 91 19.53 -6.80 -3.86
N GLY A 92 18.41 -7.14 -4.50
CA GLY A 92 18.31 -7.07 -5.96
C GLY A 92 19.23 -8.04 -6.71
N LEU A 93 19.57 -7.68 -7.95
CA LEU A 93 20.25 -8.56 -8.90
C LEU A 93 21.76 -8.70 -8.70
N ASP A 94 22.41 -7.73 -8.06
CA ASP A 94 23.85 -7.79 -7.77
C ASP A 94 24.17 -8.52 -6.46
N ASN A 95 23.13 -8.92 -5.70
CA ASN A 95 23.23 -9.63 -4.44
C ASN A 95 24.11 -8.90 -3.41
N SER A 96 24.12 -7.57 -3.47
CA SER A 96 24.85 -6.68 -2.58
C SER A 96 23.85 -5.86 -1.76
N PHE A 97 24.12 -5.62 -0.48
CA PHE A 97 23.33 -4.67 0.32
C PHE A 97 23.91 -3.25 0.24
N ALA A 98 25.05 -3.07 -0.42
CA ALA A 98 25.82 -1.84 -0.33
C ALA A 98 25.04 -0.68 -0.96
N CYS A 99 24.71 0.32 -0.12
CA CYS A 99 23.98 1.51 -0.50
C CYS A 99 22.50 1.30 -0.87
N ASP A 100 21.87 0.21 -0.44
CA ASP A 100 20.48 -0.15 -0.79
C ASP A 100 19.41 0.51 0.07
N MET A 101 19.70 1.70 0.60
CA MET A 101 18.70 2.46 1.33
C MET A 101 17.61 2.89 0.35
N THR A 102 16.43 2.31 0.53
CA THR A 102 15.26 2.47 -0.33
C THR A 102 14.12 3.07 0.48
N LEU A 103 13.57 4.20 0.03
CA LEU A 103 12.38 4.80 0.61
C LEU A 103 11.15 4.14 0.01
N ALA A 104 10.28 3.57 0.85
CA ALA A 104 8.93 3.15 0.47
C ALA A 104 7.92 4.22 0.93
N ARG A 105 7.28 4.90 -0.01
CA ARG A 105 6.08 5.72 0.25
C ARG A 105 4.86 4.90 -0.10
N VAL A 106 3.96 4.73 0.87
CA VAL A 106 2.81 3.83 0.77
C VAL A 106 1.56 4.58 1.25
N ASP A 107 0.60 4.76 0.36
CA ASP A 107 -0.75 5.21 0.69
C ASP A 107 -1.73 4.05 0.49
N ILE A 108 -2.57 3.81 1.50
CA ILE A 108 -3.56 2.71 1.51
C ILE A 108 -4.90 3.30 1.91
N HIS A 109 -5.90 3.10 1.05
CA HIS A 109 -7.26 3.56 1.29
C HIS A 109 -8.21 2.39 1.28
N LEU A 110 -9.03 2.26 2.33
CA LEU A 110 -10.20 1.41 2.30
C LEU A 110 -11.30 2.11 1.51
N LEU A 111 -11.89 1.44 0.53
CA LEU A 111 -13.10 1.90 -0.14
C LEU A 111 -14.29 1.60 0.76
N GLU A 112 -14.92 2.65 1.28
CA GLU A 112 -16.15 2.55 2.05
C GLU A 112 -17.31 2.21 1.12
N ASN A 113 -18.08 1.18 1.49
CA ASN A 113 -19.35 0.92 0.82
C ASN A 113 -20.30 2.09 1.14
N GLN A 114 -20.74 2.80 0.09
CA GLN A 114 -21.67 3.93 0.18
C GLN A 114 -23.03 3.60 0.85
N ILE A 115 -23.28 2.31 1.16
CA ILE A 115 -24.51 1.85 1.80
C ILE A 115 -24.52 2.19 3.31
N GLU A 116 -23.37 2.23 3.99
CA GLU A 116 -23.32 2.62 5.43
C GLU A 116 -23.57 4.12 5.64
N LEU A 117 -23.39 4.95 4.61
CA LEU A 117 -23.66 6.40 4.68
C LEU A 117 -25.15 6.73 4.59
N LEU A 118 -25.97 5.85 4.00
CA LEU A 118 -27.42 6.05 3.90
C LEU A 118 -28.15 5.62 5.18
N ASP A 119 -27.62 4.66 5.92
CA ASP A 119 -28.20 4.20 7.19
C ASP A 119 -28.06 5.25 8.32
N GLN A 120 -27.02 6.10 8.27
CA GLN A 120 -26.87 7.19 9.26
C GLN A 120 -27.71 8.43 8.96
N SER A 121 -28.09 8.69 7.69
CA SER A 121 -28.98 9.82 7.34
C SER A 121 -30.45 9.54 7.66
N ASP A 122 -30.86 8.27 7.72
CA ASP A 122 -32.24 7.88 8.00
C ASP A 122 -32.61 7.94 9.50
N LEU A 123 -31.65 8.18 10.38
CA LEU A 123 -31.83 8.31 11.84
C LEU A 123 -32.10 9.75 12.32
N TYR A 124 -32.12 10.75 11.44
CA TYR A 124 -32.20 12.18 11.81
C TYR A 124 -33.37 12.99 11.22
N TRP A 125 -34.47 12.37 10.79
CA TRP A 125 -35.69 13.13 10.41
C TRP A 125 -36.90 12.73 11.28
N PRO A 126 -37.39 13.58 12.19
CA PRO A 126 -38.72 13.40 12.74
C PRO A 126 -39.75 13.85 11.71
N VAL A 127 -40.66 12.94 11.37
CA VAL A 127 -42.07 13.16 10.97
C VAL A 127 -42.39 14.50 10.27
N LEU A 128 -42.64 14.44 8.96
CA LEU A 128 -43.74 15.22 8.39
C LEU A 128 -44.53 14.37 7.37
N LEU A 129 -45.67 13.89 7.87
CA LEU A 129 -46.79 13.35 7.12
C LEU A 129 -47.38 14.44 6.21
N ILE A 130 -47.51 14.20 4.90
CA ILE A 130 -48.63 14.71 4.10
C ILE A 130 -49.14 13.60 3.17
N ILE A 131 -50.41 13.27 3.39
CA ILE A 131 -51.29 12.43 2.58
C ILE A 131 -51.76 13.25 1.37
N ALA A 132 -51.78 12.66 0.16
CA ALA A 132 -52.74 12.92 -0.92
C ALA A 132 -52.46 11.90 -2.07
N GLU A 133 -53.07 10.72 -2.10
CA GLU A 133 -54.43 10.37 -2.55
C GLU A 133 -54.49 9.96 -4.03
N VAL A 134 -55.18 8.85 -4.26
CA VAL A 134 -55.35 8.08 -5.49
C VAL A 134 -56.23 8.82 -6.50
N LYS A 135 -55.81 8.85 -7.77
CA LYS A 135 -56.68 8.49 -8.89
C LYS A 135 -55.90 7.99 -10.10
#